data_AF-A0A542AXK0-F1
#
_entry.id   AF-A0A542AXK0-F1
#
_cell.length_a   1.000
_cell.length_b   1.000
_cell.length_c   1.000
_cell.angle_alpha   90.00
_cell.angle_beta   90.00
_cell.angle_gamma   90.00
#
_symmetry.space_group_name_H-M   'P 1'
#
loop_
_entity.id
_entity.type
_entity.pdbx_description
1 polymer ?
#
loop_
_entity_poly.entity_id
_entity_poly.type
_entity_poly.pdbx_seq_one_letter_code
_entity_poly.pdbx_strand_id
1 'polypeptide(L)'
;MKIITKNIVLVLLLSLALVSCRENEDTEEEKSEVERMMEDPDNKVEVKDGGDKIKIETPEGDEIKIKKDDGEYKKKVDRADGSETKIKVDDGEVKVKTDN
;
A
#
# COMPACT_ATOMS: atom_id res chain seq x y z
N MET A 1 30.30 -27.79 -26.69
CA MET A 1 30.02 -26.79 -25.61
C MET A 1 29.04 -25.68 -26.06
N LYS A 2 27.94 -26.00 -26.76
CA LYS A 2 26.98 -24.98 -27.27
C LYS A 2 25.57 -25.08 -26.67
N ILE A 3 25.27 -26.16 -25.94
CA ILE A 3 23.93 -26.43 -25.39
C ILE A 3 23.84 -25.96 -23.92
N ILE A 4 24.97 -25.96 -23.19
CA ILE A 4 25.04 -25.65 -21.76
C ILE A 4 24.80 -24.15 -21.50
N THR A 5 25.27 -23.27 -22.39
CA THR A 5 25.12 -21.82 -22.26
C THR A 5 23.67 -21.36 -22.45
N LYS A 6 22.87 -22.10 -23.21
CA LYS A 6 21.48 -21.73 -23.53
C LYS A 6 20.51 -21.98 -22.37
N ASN A 7 20.80 -23.01 -21.55
CA ASN A 7 19.99 -23.33 -20.37
C ASN A 7 20.30 -22.41 -19.17
N ILE A 8 21.53 -21.91 -19.05
CA ILE A 8 21.92 -20.99 -17.97
C ILE A 8 21.22 -19.63 -18.09
N VAL A 9 21.09 -19.11 -19.32
CA VAL A 9 20.41 -17.83 -19.56
C VAL A 9 18.90 -17.92 -19.23
N LEU A 10 18.27 -19.06 -19.50
CA LEU A 10 16.86 -19.28 -19.21
C LEU A 10 16.56 -19.32 -17.71
N VAL A 11 17.42 -19.97 -16.92
CA VAL A 11 17.27 -20.07 -15.45
C VAL A 11 17.51 -18.73 -14.77
N LEU A 12 18.42 -17.90 -15.29
CA LEU A 12 18.71 -16.58 -14.72
C LEU A 12 17.53 -15.62 -14.88
N LEU A 13 16.87 -15.63 -16.04
CA LEU A 13 15.69 -14.80 -16.31
C LEU A 13 14.47 -15.22 -15.47
N LEU A 14 14.32 -16.52 -15.20
CA LEU A 14 13.22 -17.03 -14.37
C LEU A 14 13.36 -16.61 -12.90
N SER A 15 14.60 -16.50 -12.42
CA SER A 15 14.89 -16.08 -11.03
C SER A 15 14.57 -14.61 -10.80
N LEU A 16 14.82 -13.75 -11.80
CA LEU A 16 14.49 -12.32 -11.77
C LEU A 16 12.97 -12.08 -11.81
N ALA A 17 12.22 -12.92 -12.53
CA ALA A 17 10.75 -12.85 -12.57
C ALA A 17 10.12 -13.17 -11.21
N LEU A 18 10.70 -14.11 -10.45
CA LEU A 18 10.19 -14.47 -9.11
C LEU A 18 10.51 -13.39 -8.05
N VAL A 19 11.60 -12.64 -8.20
CA VAL A 19 11.89 -11.47 -7.35
C VAL A 19 10.92 -10.32 -7.67
N SER A 20 10.63 -10.07 -8.95
CA SER A 20 9.73 -8.98 -9.35
C SER A 20 8.25 -9.23 -9.04
N CYS A 21 7.83 -10.48 -8.83
CA CYS A 21 6.47 -10.81 -8.37
C CYS A 21 6.31 -10.82 -6.84
N ARG A 22 7.41 -10.79 -6.08
CA ARG A 22 7.37 -10.84 -4.60
C ARG A 22 7.24 -9.46 -3.95
N GLU A 23 7.22 -8.39 -4.73
CA GLU A 23 7.17 -7.01 -4.22
C GLU A 23 5.76 -6.38 -4.21
N ASN A 24 4.71 -7.18 -4.38
CA ASN A 24 3.33 -6.69 -4.47
C ASN A 24 2.29 -7.36 -3.56
N GLU A 25 2.69 -8.22 -2.62
CA GLU A 25 1.72 -8.87 -1.72
C GLU A 25 1.20 -7.89 -0.63
N ASP A 26 2.05 -7.02 -0.07
CA ASP A 26 1.63 -6.09 1.00
C ASP A 26 0.75 -4.92 0.51
N THR A 27 0.78 -4.58 -0.78
CA THR A 27 0.06 -3.41 -1.31
C THR A 27 -1.38 -3.74 -1.73
N GLU A 28 -1.68 -4.99 -2.06
CA GLU A 28 -3.02 -5.41 -2.50
C GLU A 28 -3.98 -5.65 -1.32
N GLU A 29 -3.51 -6.29 -0.24
CA GLU A 29 -4.34 -6.49 0.96
C GLU A 29 -4.73 -5.16 1.62
N GLU A 30 -3.81 -4.20 1.68
CA GLU A 30 -4.04 -2.91 2.32
C GLU A 30 -4.98 -1.97 1.55
N LYS A 31 -5.02 -2.09 0.21
CA LYS A 31 -6.03 -1.37 -0.59
C LYS A 31 -7.44 -1.91 -0.30
N SER A 32 -7.56 -3.22 -0.05
CA SER A 32 -8.85 -3.84 0.29
C SER A 32 -9.41 -3.35 1.63
N GLU A 33 -8.55 -3.10 2.63
CA GLU A 33 -9.01 -2.62 3.95
C GLU A 33 -9.65 -1.23 3.87
N VAL A 34 -9.01 -0.30 3.17
CA VAL A 34 -9.54 1.05 2.95
C VAL A 34 -10.87 1.02 2.21
N GLU A 35 -10.98 0.19 1.18
CA GLU A 35 -12.19 0.04 0.38
C GLU A 35 -13.36 -0.49 1.22
N ARG A 36 -13.11 -1.52 2.03
CA ARG A 36 -14.10 -2.05 2.98
C ARG A 36 -14.55 -1.01 4.00
N MET A 37 -13.61 -0.22 4.52
CA MET A 37 -13.93 0.85 5.47
C MET A 37 -14.72 2.00 4.83
N MET A 38 -14.58 2.23 3.52
CA MET A 38 -15.40 3.19 2.79
C MET A 38 -16.83 2.70 2.52
N GLU A 39 -17.00 1.39 2.30
CA GLU A 39 -18.32 0.79 2.04
C GLU A 39 -19.17 0.70 3.30
N ASP A 40 -18.54 0.70 4.48
CA ASP A 40 -19.25 0.63 5.75
C ASP A 40 -20.02 1.93 6.04
N PRO A 41 -21.36 1.87 6.21
CA PRO A 41 -22.20 3.06 6.40
C PRO A 41 -22.04 3.71 7.78
N ASP A 42 -21.49 3.00 8.77
CA ASP A 42 -21.23 3.55 10.09
C ASP A 42 -19.94 4.39 10.12
N ASN A 43 -19.06 4.22 9.12
CA ASN A 43 -17.83 4.99 8.99
C ASN A 43 -18.08 6.35 8.36
N LYS A 44 -17.46 7.37 8.93
CA LYS A 44 -17.52 8.73 8.40
C LYS A 44 -16.43 8.92 7.35
N VAL A 45 -16.85 8.98 6.08
CA VAL A 45 -15.96 9.23 4.94
C VAL A 45 -16.04 10.69 4.51
N GLU A 46 -14.91 11.40 4.54
CA GLU A 46 -14.75 12.75 4.00
C GLU A 46 -13.80 12.73 2.79
N VAL A 47 -14.33 13.07 1.61
CA VAL A 47 -13.52 13.24 0.39
C VAL A 47 -13.35 14.74 0.11
N LYS A 48 -12.10 15.16 -0.08
CA LYS A 48 -11.69 16.55 -0.34
C LYS A 48 -10.83 16.62 -1.59
N ASP A 49 -10.70 17.83 -2.14
CA ASP A 49 -9.87 18.10 -3.32
C ASP A 49 -10.22 17.17 -4.50
N GLY A 50 -11.52 16.98 -4.78
CA GLY A 50 -11.98 16.19 -5.92
C GLY A 50 -11.66 14.68 -5.88
N GLY A 51 -11.12 14.17 -4.77
CA GLY A 51 -10.67 12.77 -4.63
C GLY A 51 -9.21 12.61 -4.18
N ASP A 52 -8.44 13.70 -4.16
CA ASP A 52 -7.01 13.66 -3.80
C ASP A 52 -6.78 13.44 -2.30
N LYS A 53 -7.74 13.87 -1.47
CA LYS A 53 -7.69 13.67 -0.02
C LYS A 53 -8.92 12.91 0.45
N ILE A 54 -8.67 11.82 1.17
CA ILE A 54 -9.70 10.97 1.75
C ILE A 54 -9.40 10.85 3.24
N LYS A 55 -10.41 11.08 4.08
CA LYS A 55 -10.38 10.77 5.51
C LYS A 55 -11.51 9.80 5.82
N ILE A 56 -11.22 8.73 6.54
CA ILE A 56 -12.18 7.74 7.03
C ILE A 56 -12.03 7.69 8.54
N GLU A 57 -13.14 7.77 9.27
CA GLU A 57 -13.17 7.71 10.73
C GLU A 57 -14.19 6.65 11.14
N THR A 58 -13.73 5.66 11.90
CA THR A 58 -14.58 4.57 12.40
C THR A 58 -15.21 4.96 13.73
N PRO A 59 -16.40 4.42 14.07
CA PRO A 59 -17.02 4.67 15.36
C PRO A 59 -16.19 4.13 16.54
N GLU A 60 -15.30 3.17 16.29
CA GLU A 60 -14.39 2.60 17.29
C GLU A 60 -13.21 3.53 17.62
N GLY A 61 -13.02 4.60 16.83
CA GLY A 61 -11.97 5.60 17.04
C GLY A 61 -10.74 5.42 16.14
N ASP A 62 -10.79 4.51 15.17
CA ASP A 62 -9.74 4.40 14.15
C ASP A 62 -9.92 5.51 13.11
N GLU A 63 -8.80 6.06 12.64
CA GLU A 63 -8.78 7.15 11.69
C GLU A 63 -7.78 6.85 10.56
N ILE A 64 -8.25 6.84 9.32
CA ILE A 64 -7.43 6.68 8.13
C ILE A 64 -7.43 7.97 7.33
N LYS A 65 -6.24 8.49 7.03
CA LYS A 65 -6.01 9.65 6.17
C LYS A 65 -5.18 9.23 4.96
N ILE A 66 -5.71 9.43 3.77
CA ILE A 66 -5.03 9.18 2.50
C ILE A 66 -4.92 10.49 1.74
N LYS A 67 -3.71 10.79 1.27
CA LYS A 67 -3.39 11.92 0.42
C LYS A 67 -2.64 11.42 -0.81
N LYS A 68 -3.19 11.71 -1.99
CA LYS A 68 -2.56 11.50 -3.29
C LYS A 68 -2.14 12.86 -3.82
N ASP A 69 -0.87 13.01 -4.14
CA ASP A 69 -0.35 14.11 -4.93
C ASP A 69 0.34 13.50 -6.16
N ASP A 70 0.51 14.25 -7.25
CA ASP A 70 1.05 13.77 -8.53
C ASP A 70 2.38 12.98 -8.37
N GLY A 71 2.30 11.64 -8.33
CA GLY A 71 3.44 10.72 -8.10
C GLY A 71 3.78 10.39 -6.63
N GLU A 72 3.13 11.02 -5.64
CA GLU A 72 3.36 10.80 -4.21
C GLU A 72 2.08 10.29 -3.52
N TYR A 73 2.18 9.19 -2.78
CA TYR A 73 1.07 8.66 -1.98
C TYR A 73 1.43 8.67 -0.50
N LYS A 74 0.60 9.29 0.34
CA LYS A 74 0.75 9.29 1.80
C LYS A 74 -0.50 8.71 2.46
N LYS A 75 -0.34 7.65 3.24
CA LYS A 75 -1.38 7.04 4.09
C LYS A 75 -0.96 7.13 5.55
N LYS A 76 -1.88 7.52 6.42
CA LYS A 76 -1.75 7.50 7.88
C LYS A 76 -2.94 6.72 8.44
N VAL A 77 -2.67 5.73 9.27
CA VAL A 77 -3.65 4.90 9.97
C VAL A 77 -3.39 5.08 11.45
N ASP A 78 -4.30 5.74 12.13
CA ASP A 78 -4.29 5.92 13.57
C ASP A 78 -5.32 4.96 14.15
N ARG A 79 -4.91 4.04 15.02
CA ARG A 79 -5.84 3.07 15.64
C ARG A 79 -6.20 3.51 17.05
N ALA A 80 -7.39 3.11 17.51
CA ALA A 80 -7.90 3.39 18.85
C ALA A 80 -6.99 2.85 19.98
N ASP A 81 -6.21 1.80 19.69
CA ASP A 81 -5.20 1.23 20.60
C ASP A 81 -3.98 2.15 20.83
N GLY A 82 -3.90 3.28 20.11
CA GLY A 82 -2.80 4.23 20.19
C GLY A 82 -1.69 4.01 19.17
N SER A 83 -1.71 2.88 18.44
CA SER A 83 -0.75 2.61 17.37
C SER A 83 -0.98 3.54 16.17
N GLU A 84 0.10 4.14 15.65
CA GLU A 84 0.06 4.94 14.42
C GLU A 84 0.91 4.26 13.34
N THR A 85 0.36 4.09 12.14
CA THR A 85 1.10 3.61 10.95
C THR A 85 1.11 4.69 9.87
N LYS A 86 2.30 5.05 9.39
CA LYS A 86 2.52 6.06 8.35
C LYS A 86 3.21 5.40 7.17
N ILE A 87 2.57 5.42 6.01
CA ILE A 87 3.08 4.89 4.75
C ILE A 87 3.26 6.06 3.79
N LYS A 88 4.46 6.18 3.21
CA LYS A 88 4.74 7.12 2.14
C LYS A 88 5.31 6.36 0.96
N VAL A 89 4.75 6.56 -0.23
CA VAL A 89 5.27 6.04 -1.49
C VAL A 89 5.73 7.23 -2.30
N ASP A 90 7.02 7.25 -2.62
CA ASP A 90 7.69 8.33 -3.36
C ASP A 90 8.41 7.67 -4.53
N ASP A 91 7.93 7.90 -5.76
CA ASP A 91 8.56 7.41 -7.01
C ASP A 91 8.88 5.88 -7.02
N GLY A 92 8.04 5.08 -6.35
CA GLY A 92 8.19 3.61 -6.23
C GLY A 92 8.89 3.12 -4.96
N GLU A 93 9.47 4.00 -4.15
CA GLU A 93 10.05 3.65 -2.85
C GLU A 93 9.00 3.73 -1.74
N VAL A 94 8.68 2.60 -1.11
CA VAL A 94 7.71 2.52 0.01
C VAL A 94 8.44 2.69 1.35
N LYS A 95 8.11 3.75 2.08
CA LYS A 95 8.58 4.02 3.45
C LYS A 95 7.44 3.78 4.44
N VAL A 96 7.52 2.71 5.23
CA VAL A 96 6.58 2.41 6.32
C VAL A 96 7.21 2.78 7.67
N LYS A 97 6.45 3.49 8.51
CA LYS A 97 6.80 3.74 9.91
C LYS A 97 5.61 3.34 10.79
N THR A 98 5.88 2.54 11.80
CA THR A 98 4.88 2.13 12.81
C THR A 98 5.37 2.61 14.16
N ASP A 99 4.58 3.46 14.80
CA ASP A 99 4.80 3.97 16.14
C ASP A 99 3.82 3.24 17.09
N ASN A 100 4.32 2.73 18.23
CA ASN A 100 3.57 2.03 19.28
C ASN A 100 3.94 2.64 20.65
#